data_AF-A0A014M1R8-F1
#
_entry.id   AF-A0A014M1R8-F1
#
_cell.length_a   1.000
_cell.length_b   1.000
_cell.length_c   1.000
_cell.angle_alpha   90.00
_cell.angle_beta   90.00
_cell.angle_gamma   90.00
#
_symmetry.space_group_name_H-M   'P 1'
#
loop_
_entity.id
_entity.type
_entity.pdbx_description
1 polymer ?
#
loop_
_entity_poly.entity_id
_entity_poly.type
_entity_poly.pdbx_seq_one_letter_code
_entity_poly.pdbx_strand_id
1 'polypeptide(L)'
;MPEEMIYEKCLMSNQALSIFEAVMENEHSTPEGRAYAACGLWEKKEADKIKLKQEYNELSVTVLIGDMLRKEPLGNIVRNIILNGCN
;
A
#
# COMPACT_ATOMS: atom_id res chain seq x y z
N MET A 1 14.80 -3.02 -9.06
CA MET A 1 14.01 -3.98 -9.89
C MET A 1 13.04 -3.24 -10.79
N PRO A 2 12.48 -3.83 -11.88
CA PRO A 2 11.55 -3.15 -12.77
C PRO A 2 10.34 -2.52 -12.07
N GLU A 3 9.83 -3.17 -11.03
CA GLU A 3 8.71 -2.71 -10.21
C GLU A 3 9.07 -1.45 -9.41
N GLU A 4 10.31 -1.37 -8.92
CA GLU A 4 10.87 -0.26 -8.15
C GLU A 4 11.05 1.00 -9.02
N MET A 5 11.47 0.81 -10.28
CA MET A 5 11.53 1.92 -11.26
C MET A 5 10.15 2.49 -11.59
N ILE A 6 9.10 1.65 -11.59
CA ILE A 6 7.73 2.09 -11.80
C ILE A 6 7.23 2.85 -10.56
N TYR A 7 7.61 2.41 -9.35
CA TYR A 7 7.34 3.14 -8.11
C TYR A 7 7.89 4.56 -8.14
N GLU A 8 9.17 4.70 -8.42
CA GLU A 8 9.88 5.98 -8.42
C GLU A 8 9.30 6.93 -9.46
N LYS A 9 8.99 6.41 -10.66
CA LYS A 9 8.32 7.19 -11.71
C LYS A 9 6.92 7.63 -11.31
N CYS A 10 6.16 6.76 -10.63
CA CYS A 10 4.87 7.15 -10.07
C CYS A 10 5.08 8.27 -9.06
N LEU A 11 5.94 8.09 -8.05
CA LEU A 11 6.26 9.11 -7.05
C LEU A 11 6.67 10.46 -7.66
N MET A 12 7.39 10.51 -8.77
CA MET A 12 7.80 11.78 -9.40
C MET A 12 6.69 12.45 -10.23
N SER A 13 5.58 11.77 -10.50
CA SER A 13 4.46 12.27 -11.30
C SER A 13 3.36 12.89 -10.41
N ASN A 14 2.76 14.01 -10.84
CA ASN A 14 1.55 14.53 -10.19
C ASN A 14 0.36 13.54 -10.26
N GLN A 15 0.42 12.53 -11.15
CA GLN A 15 -0.58 11.47 -11.25
C GLN A 15 -0.37 10.33 -10.24
N ALA A 16 0.74 10.30 -9.47
CA ALA A 16 0.99 9.24 -8.47
C ALA A 16 -0.17 9.09 -7.50
N LEU A 17 -0.63 10.23 -6.97
CA LEU A 17 -1.70 10.28 -5.97
C LEU A 17 -2.97 9.64 -6.51
N SER A 18 -3.40 10.06 -7.71
CA SER A 18 -4.57 9.48 -8.36
C SER A 18 -4.43 7.98 -8.64
N ILE A 19 -3.22 7.49 -8.93
CA ILE A 19 -2.98 6.06 -9.15
C ILE A 19 -3.07 5.30 -7.83
N PHE A 20 -2.44 5.78 -6.76
CA PHE A 20 -2.51 5.12 -5.45
C PHE A 20 -3.94 5.14 -4.88
N GLU A 21 -4.66 6.25 -5.00
CA GLU A 21 -6.08 6.33 -4.65
C GLU A 21 -6.91 5.31 -5.46
N ALA A 22 -6.69 5.23 -6.78
CA ALA A 22 -7.38 4.26 -7.63
C ALA A 22 -7.09 2.81 -7.23
N VAL A 23 -5.84 2.47 -6.91
CA VAL A 23 -5.45 1.12 -6.47
C VAL A 23 -6.06 0.77 -5.10
N MET A 24 -6.17 1.74 -4.19
CA MET A 24 -6.83 1.54 -2.90
C MET A 24 -8.33 1.26 -3.03
N GLU A 25 -8.99 1.85 -4.03
CA GLU A 25 -10.44 1.71 -4.22
C GLU A 25 -10.84 0.59 -5.17
N ASN A 26 -9.94 0.12 -6.04
CA ASN A 26 -10.24 -0.89 -7.04
C ASN A 26 -10.40 -2.29 -6.42
N GLU A 27 -11.57 -2.88 -6.64
CA GLU A 27 -11.94 -4.22 -6.15
C GLU A 27 -11.01 -5.32 -6.70
N HIS A 28 -10.45 -5.13 -7.90
CA HIS A 28 -9.54 -6.08 -8.54
C HIS A 28 -8.07 -5.90 -8.14
N SER A 29 -7.74 -4.88 -7.37
CA SER A 29 -6.37 -4.69 -6.87
C SER A 29 -6.00 -5.77 -5.86
N THR A 30 -4.81 -6.34 -6.03
CA THR A 30 -4.28 -7.35 -5.11
C THR A 30 -4.05 -6.78 -3.71
N PRO A 31 -4.07 -7.61 -2.65
CA PRO A 31 -3.73 -7.17 -1.30
C PRO A 31 -2.36 -6.47 -1.23
N GLU A 32 -1.35 -7.01 -1.90
CA GLU A 32 -0.02 -6.42 -2.03
C GLU A 32 -0.06 -5.05 -2.71
N GLY A 33 -0.81 -4.92 -3.81
CA GLY A 33 -0.99 -3.66 -4.52
C GLY A 33 -1.65 -2.58 -3.66
N ARG A 34 -2.64 -2.97 -2.85
CA ARG A 34 -3.30 -2.06 -1.88
C ARG A 34 -2.33 -1.64 -0.76
N ALA A 35 -1.58 -2.57 -0.19
CA ALA A 35 -0.56 -2.25 0.83
C ALA A 35 0.49 -1.28 0.28
N TYR A 36 0.93 -1.51 -0.95
CA TYR A 36 1.87 -0.64 -1.65
C TYR A 36 1.29 0.74 -1.97
N ALA A 37 0.02 0.83 -2.37
CA ALA A 37 -0.65 2.10 -2.61
C ALA A 37 -0.86 2.89 -1.31
N ALA A 38 -1.23 2.23 -0.22
CA ALA A 38 -1.29 2.85 1.11
C ALA A 38 0.07 3.45 1.49
N CYS A 39 1.15 2.72 1.22
CA CYS A 39 2.50 3.22 1.44
C CYS A 39 2.81 4.47 0.60
N GLY A 40 2.50 4.44 -0.70
CA GLY A 40 2.69 5.59 -1.61
C GLY A 40 1.92 6.84 -1.17
N LEU A 41 0.71 6.69 -0.64
CA LEU A 41 -0.07 7.80 -0.09
C LEU A 41 0.56 8.38 1.17
N TRP A 42 1.08 7.51 2.05
CA TRP A 42 1.75 7.95 3.28
C TRP A 42 3.03 8.74 2.97
N GLU A 43 3.88 8.24 2.07
CA GLU A 43 5.11 8.92 1.62
C GLU A 43 4.82 10.29 0.97
N LYS A 44 3.66 10.42 0.32
CA LYS A 44 3.19 11.69 -0.24
C LYS A 44 2.54 12.64 0.78
N LYS A 45 2.51 12.27 2.06
CA LYS A 45 1.88 13.02 3.15
C LYS A 45 0.35 13.15 3.02
N GLU A 46 -0.27 12.17 2.40
CA GLU A 46 -1.72 12.10 2.14
C GLU A 46 -2.32 10.89 2.88
N ALA A 47 -1.86 10.64 4.11
CA ALA A 47 -2.27 9.48 4.90
C ALA A 47 -3.77 9.47 5.25
N ASP A 48 -4.41 10.65 5.26
CA ASP A 48 -5.86 10.84 5.44
C ASP A 48 -6.69 10.19 4.32
N LYS A 49 -6.08 9.97 3.15
CA LYS A 49 -6.73 9.30 2.02
C LYS A 49 -6.67 7.77 2.08
N ILE A 50 -5.92 7.21 3.02
CA ILE A 50 -5.80 5.77 3.21
C ILE A 50 -7.07 5.27 3.93
N LYS A 51 -8.00 4.70 3.17
CA LYS A 51 -9.25 4.14 3.74
C LYS A 51 -9.06 2.70 4.18
N LEU A 52 -9.21 2.47 5.49
CA LEU A 52 -9.26 1.13 6.05
C LEU A 52 -10.66 0.53 5.89
N LYS A 53 -10.79 -0.51 5.06
CA LYS A 53 -12.05 -1.25 4.88
C LYS A 53 -12.08 -2.46 5.81
N GLN A 54 -13.29 -2.85 6.27
CA GLN A 54 -13.45 -4.01 7.15
C GLN A 54 -12.98 -5.32 6.48
N GLU A 55 -13.24 -5.45 5.17
CA GLU A 55 -12.83 -6.59 4.34
C GLU A 55 -11.31 -6.84 4.34
N TYR A 56 -10.49 -5.82 4.65
CA TYR A 56 -9.02 -5.97 4.65
C TYR A 56 -8.54 -6.88 5.77
N ASN A 57 -9.33 -7.13 6.81
CA ASN A 57 -8.96 -8.09 7.85
C ASN A 57 -9.07 -9.55 7.37
N GLU A 58 -9.83 -9.82 6.31
CA GLU A 58 -10.01 -11.15 5.73
C GLU A 58 -9.00 -11.44 4.62
N LEU A 59 -8.39 -10.39 4.06
CA LEU A 59 -7.35 -10.50 3.04
C LEU A 59 -5.99 -10.70 3.68
N SER A 60 -5.22 -11.66 3.16
CA SER A 60 -3.82 -11.86 3.53
C SER A 60 -2.91 -11.20 2.49
N VAL A 61 -1.86 -10.54 2.97
CA VAL A 61 -0.79 -9.96 2.15
C VAL A 61 0.53 -10.62 2.52
N THR A 62 1.35 -10.93 1.53
CA THR A 62 2.70 -11.45 1.77
C THR A 62 3.67 -10.27 1.84
N VAL A 63 4.33 -10.10 3.00
CA VAL A 63 5.32 -9.05 3.24
C VAL A 63 6.69 -9.66 3.53
N LEU A 64 7.73 -9.00 3.02
CA LEU A 64 9.11 -9.34 3.36
C LEU A 64 9.50 -8.58 4.62
N ILE A 65 9.74 -9.30 5.72
CA ILE A 65 10.19 -8.74 6.98
C ILE A 65 11.55 -9.36 7.32
N GLY A 66 12.59 -8.55 7.29
CA GLY A 66 13.97 -9.04 7.36
C GLY A 66 14.29 -9.91 6.15
N ASP A 67 14.58 -11.18 6.40
CA ASP A 67 14.90 -12.21 5.40
C ASP A 67 13.76 -13.24 5.20
N MET A 68 12.60 -13.00 5.82
CA MET A 68 11.47 -13.94 5.79
C MET A 68 10.22 -13.34 5.13
N LEU A 69 9.59 -14.13 4.25
CA LEU A 69 8.25 -13.84 3.76
C LEU A 69 7.21 -14.28 4.79
N ARG A 70 6.38 -13.33 5.24
CA ARG A 70 5.30 -13.58 6.19
C ARG A 70 3.96 -13.21 5.56
N LYS A 71 2.93 -13.98 5.90
CA LYS A 71 1.54 -13.64 5.55
C LYS A 71 0.89 -12.95 6.73
N GLU A 72 0.47 -11.72 6.51
CA GLU A 72 -0.19 -10.89 7.52
C GLU A 72 -1.56 -10.44 6.99
N PRO A 73 -2.55 -10.17 7.86
CA PRO A 73 -3.79 -9.54 7.44
C PRO A 73 -3.51 -8.16 6.85
N LEU A 74 -4.06 -7.87 5.66
CA LEU A 74 -3.90 -6.58 4.99
C LEU A 74 -4.32 -5.41 5.89
N GLY A 75 -5.41 -5.59 6.65
CA GLY A 75 -5.89 -4.58 7.58
C GLY A 75 -4.85 -4.20 8.65
N ASN A 76 -4.05 -5.16 9.12
CA ASN A 76 -2.97 -4.89 10.07
C ASN A 76 -1.83 -4.12 9.41
N ILE A 77 -1.44 -4.50 8.19
CA ILE A 77 -0.40 -3.80 7.43
C ILE A 77 -0.82 -2.36 7.13
N VAL A 78 -2.05 -2.14 6.64
CA VAL A 78 -2.56 -0.78 6.35
C VAL A 78 -2.64 0.06 7.62
N ARG A 79 -3.09 -0.49 8.75
CA ARG A 79 -3.05 0.22 10.04
C ARG A 79 -1.64 0.59 10.45
N ASN A 80 -0.68 -0.33 10.30
CA ASN A 80 0.71 -0.06 10.62
C ASN A 80 1.27 1.08 9.75
N ILE A 81 0.98 1.06 8.44
CA ILE A 81 1.38 2.11 7.50
C ILE A 81 0.82 3.47 7.92
N ILE A 82 -0.46 3.55 8.29
CA ILE A 82 -1.08 4.81 8.73
C ILE A 82 -0.36 5.37 9.97
N LEU A 83 -0.01 4.51 10.94
CA LEU A 83 0.56 4.92 12.23
C LEU A 83 2.06 5.19 12.18
N ASN A 84 2.81 4.35 11.47
CA ASN A 84 4.26 4.25 11.57
C ASN A 84 4.97 4.46 10.22
N GLY A 85 4.23 4.62 9.13
CA GLY A 85 4.75 4.68 7.78
C GLY A 85 5.17 3.32 7.22
N CYS A 86 5.92 3.34 6.14
CA CYS A 86 6.37 2.14 5.45
C CYS A 86 7.72 1.66 5.99
N ASN A 87 7.68 0.79 7.01
CA ASN A 87 8.86 0.10 7.52
C ASN A 87 8.55 -1.38 7.76
#